data_AF-R5BGR2-F1
#
_entry.id   AF-R5BGR2-F1
#
_cell.length_a   1.000
_cell.length_b   1.000
_cell.length_c   1.000
_cell.angle_alpha   90.00
_cell.angle_beta   90.00
_cell.angle_gamma   90.00
#
_symmetry.space_group_name_H-M   'P 1'
#
loop_
_entity.id
_entity.type
_entity.pdbx_description
1 polymer ?
#
loop_
_entity_poly.entity_id
_entity_poly.type
_entity_poly.pdbx_seq_one_letter_code
_entity_poly.pdbx_strand_id
1 'polypeptide(L)'
;MTITQITEKLKSPEYDFLKTDPHLGDHIILLGLGGSHAYGTNIETSDLDIRGCAVNRKEEILTNKNFGQRCDKTTDTMIYSLNKLISLLSNCNPNTIELLGLKPEHYLYVSPIGQELLDHQKMFLSKKAVQSFGGYAYSRLRRLDNKAARKTGQAEREQHILNSIKNASYDFQEKYFSYPKDAVKLYIDKSEREELDSVI
;
A
#
# COMPACT_ATOMS: atom_id res chain seq x y z
N MET A 1 19.76 -12.76 3.16
CA MET A 1 20.81 -11.85 3.67
C MET A 1 20.56 -11.54 5.14
N THR A 2 21.61 -11.38 5.94
CA THR A 2 21.50 -10.87 7.32
C THR A 2 21.36 -9.34 7.34
N ILE A 3 20.87 -8.77 8.44
CA ILE A 3 20.74 -7.30 8.60
C ILE A 3 22.08 -6.58 8.39
N THR A 4 23.18 -7.14 8.87
CA THR A 4 24.53 -6.60 8.65
C THR A 4 24.90 -6.58 7.17
N GLN A 5 24.63 -7.67 6.44
CA GLN A 5 24.89 -7.73 5.00
C GLN A 5 24.02 -6.74 4.22
N ILE A 6 22.77 -6.56 4.63
CA ILE A 6 21.87 -5.58 4.02
C ILE A 6 22.39 -4.17 4.24
N THR A 7 22.75 -3.83 5.48
CA THR A 7 23.29 -2.51 5.83
C THR A 7 24.57 -2.19 5.06
N GLU A 8 25.43 -3.19 4.82
CA GLU A 8 26.62 -3.01 3.99
C GLU A 8 26.27 -2.84 2.50
N LYS A 9 25.28 -3.58 2.00
CA LYS A 9 24.78 -3.43 0.63
C LYS A 9 24.22 -2.03 0.36
N LEU A 10 23.60 -1.37 1.34
CA LEU A 10 23.13 0.03 1.22
C LEU A 10 24.27 1.04 1.00
N LYS A 11 25.54 0.65 1.18
CA LYS A 11 26.70 1.49 0.86
C LYS A 11 27.20 1.31 -0.57
N SER A 12 26.63 0.38 -1.33
CA SER A 12 27.03 0.16 -2.72
C SER A 12 26.56 1.31 -3.63
N PRO A 13 27.21 1.49 -4.80
CA PRO A 13 26.83 2.55 -5.74
C PRO A 13 25.38 2.50 -6.21
N GLU A 14 24.74 1.32 -6.18
CA GLU A 14 23.34 1.13 -6.54
C GLU A 14 22.38 1.91 -5.61
N TYR A 15 22.81 2.23 -4.38
CA TYR A 15 22.03 2.97 -3.39
C TYR A 15 22.49 4.42 -3.20
N ASP A 16 23.42 4.92 -4.02
CA ASP A 16 23.94 6.29 -3.89
C ASP A 16 22.84 7.36 -4.05
N PHE A 17 21.73 7.04 -4.74
CA PHE A 17 20.58 7.93 -4.85
C PHE A 17 19.94 8.26 -3.49
N LEU A 18 20.07 7.39 -2.49
CA LEU A 18 19.58 7.68 -1.13
C LEU A 18 20.25 8.93 -0.54
N LYS A 19 21.49 9.22 -0.97
CA LYS A 19 22.28 10.38 -0.53
C LYS A 19 22.25 11.52 -1.54
N THR A 20 22.23 11.19 -2.84
CA THR A 20 22.42 12.17 -3.92
C THR A 20 21.11 12.75 -4.47
N ASP A 21 19.96 12.08 -4.28
CA ASP A 21 18.67 12.62 -4.73
C ASP A 21 18.35 13.92 -3.94
N PRO A 22 18.03 15.03 -4.63
CA PRO A 22 17.79 16.32 -3.98
C PRO A 22 16.65 16.35 -2.96
N HIS A 23 15.76 15.35 -2.94
CA HIS A 23 14.63 15.24 -2.02
C HIS A 23 14.88 14.25 -0.88
N LEU A 24 15.98 13.51 -0.94
CA LEU A 24 16.38 12.50 0.01
C LEU A 24 17.58 13.00 0.83
N GLY A 25 18.60 12.17 1.03
CA GLY A 25 19.75 12.48 1.87
C GLY A 25 19.32 12.70 3.32
N ASP A 26 19.74 13.83 3.89
CA ASP A 26 19.47 14.21 5.28
C ASP A 26 17.96 14.40 5.59
N HIS A 27 17.11 14.45 4.57
CA HIS A 27 15.67 14.55 4.73
C HIS A 27 14.99 13.20 5.00
N ILE A 28 15.68 12.09 4.79
CA ILE A 28 15.16 10.77 5.17
C ILE A 28 15.00 10.73 6.69
N ILE A 29 13.84 10.29 7.16
CA ILE A 29 13.54 10.15 8.59
C ILE A 29 13.34 8.70 9.01
N LEU A 30 13.03 7.81 8.06
CA LEU A 30 12.75 6.41 8.32
C LEU A 30 13.12 5.58 7.08
N LEU A 31 13.88 4.51 7.28
CA LEU A 31 14.12 3.45 6.29
C LEU A 31 13.91 2.10 6.96
N GLY A 32 13.19 1.21 6.29
CA GLY A 32 12.97 -0.15 6.75
C GLY A 32 12.87 -1.13 5.60
N LEU A 33 12.99 -2.41 5.94
CA LEU A 33 12.77 -3.50 5.00
C LEU A 33 11.29 -3.56 4.59
N GLY A 34 11.05 -3.84 3.31
CA GLY A 34 9.74 -4.21 2.79
C GLY A 34 9.67 -5.69 2.46
N GLY A 35 8.53 -6.09 1.89
CA GLY A 35 8.39 -7.38 1.20
C GLY A 35 8.77 -8.59 2.05
N SER A 36 9.35 -9.61 1.42
CA SER A 36 9.57 -10.92 2.08
C SER A 36 10.44 -10.83 3.34
N HIS A 37 11.37 -9.89 3.39
CA HIS A 37 12.18 -9.62 4.56
C HIS A 37 11.38 -9.01 5.72
N ALA A 38 10.48 -8.08 5.45
CA ALA A 38 9.59 -7.52 6.47
C ALA A 38 8.65 -8.58 7.06
N TYR A 39 8.09 -9.45 6.21
CA TYR A 39 7.15 -10.51 6.59
C TYR A 39 7.82 -11.76 7.18
N GLY A 40 9.15 -11.87 7.13
CA GLY A 40 9.88 -13.06 7.56
C GLY A 40 9.62 -14.29 6.68
N THR A 41 9.25 -14.06 5.42
CA THR A 41 9.01 -15.10 4.40
C THR A 41 10.14 -15.17 3.37
N ASN A 42 11.26 -14.48 3.64
CA ASN A 42 12.39 -14.43 2.73
C ASN A 42 13.12 -15.79 2.65
N ILE A 43 13.59 -16.11 1.44
CA ILE A 43 14.46 -17.23 1.14
C ILE A 43 15.83 -16.71 0.68
N GLU A 44 16.80 -17.58 0.41
CA GLU A 44 18.15 -17.16 0.01
C GLU A 44 18.17 -16.34 -1.28
N THR A 45 17.23 -16.58 -2.18
CA THR A 45 17.09 -15.87 -3.46
C THR A 45 16.12 -14.69 -3.39
N SER A 46 15.64 -14.31 -2.20
CA SER A 46 14.76 -13.15 -2.04
C SER A 46 15.48 -11.86 -2.45
N ASP A 47 14.75 -11.02 -3.18
CA ASP A 47 15.12 -9.64 -3.46
C ASP A 47 15.02 -8.77 -2.20
N LEU A 48 15.69 -7.63 -2.26
CA LEU A 48 15.72 -6.66 -1.18
C LEU A 48 14.74 -5.53 -1.52
N ASP A 49 13.61 -5.50 -0.84
CA ASP A 49 12.69 -4.38 -0.85
C ASP A 49 13.08 -3.36 0.24
N ILE A 50 13.19 -2.09 -0.12
CA ILE A 50 13.34 -1.01 0.85
C ILE A 50 12.15 -0.06 0.76
N ARG A 51 11.63 0.32 1.93
CA ARG A 51 10.56 1.31 2.06
C ARG A 51 11.01 2.39 3.03
N GLY A 52 10.54 3.63 2.83
CA GLY A 52 10.97 4.73 3.68
C GLY A 52 10.13 5.98 3.61
N CYS A 53 10.52 6.95 4.42
CA CYS A 53 9.91 8.27 4.52
C CYS A 53 10.98 9.36 4.54
N ALA A 54 10.74 10.44 3.80
CA ALA A 54 11.52 11.66 3.87
C ALA A 54 10.62 12.89 4.08
N VAL A 55 11.11 13.86 4.83
CA VAL A 55 10.45 15.17 4.99
C VAL A 55 10.69 16.04 3.76
N ASN A 56 9.78 16.96 3.50
CA ASN A 56 9.96 17.93 2.42
C ASN A 56 11.02 18.96 2.76
N ARG A 57 11.70 19.47 1.74
CA ARG A 57 12.64 20.57 1.86
C ARG A 57 11.94 21.88 2.18
N LYS A 58 12.70 22.84 2.73
CA LYS A 58 12.19 24.20 3.00
C LYS A 58 11.55 24.82 1.76
N GLU A 59 12.19 24.70 0.60
CA GLU A 59 11.65 25.26 -0.65
C GLU A 59 10.33 24.58 -1.06
N GLU A 60 10.23 23.27 -0.86
CA GLU A 60 9.02 22.49 -1.19
C GLU A 60 7.84 22.88 -0.31
N ILE A 61 8.09 23.04 0.99
CA ILE A 61 7.09 23.51 1.96
C ILE A 61 6.60 24.91 1.58
N LEU A 62 7.52 25.83 1.30
CA LEU A 62 7.18 27.23 0.98
C LEU A 62 6.47 27.40 -0.37
N THR A 63 6.75 26.51 -1.33
CA THR A 63 6.16 26.58 -2.68
C THR A 63 5.00 25.62 -2.87
N ASN A 64 4.58 24.91 -1.81
CA ASN A 64 3.59 23.83 -1.86
C ASN A 64 3.90 22.76 -2.93
N LYS A 65 5.18 22.54 -3.21
CA LYS A 65 5.65 21.47 -4.08
C LYS A 65 5.81 20.20 -3.24
N ASN A 66 5.44 19.06 -3.79
CA ASN A 66 5.58 17.79 -3.11
C ASN A 66 6.13 16.75 -4.09
N PHE A 67 7.29 16.17 -3.78
CA PHE A 67 7.88 15.13 -4.60
C PHE A 67 7.07 13.82 -4.65
N GLY A 68 6.12 13.65 -3.71
CA GLY A 68 5.18 12.55 -3.61
C GLY A 68 5.85 11.24 -3.18
N GLN A 69 6.65 10.68 -4.07
CA GLN A 69 7.49 9.52 -3.78
C GLN A 69 8.70 9.48 -4.71
N ARG A 70 9.76 8.81 -4.27
CA ARG A 70 10.89 8.38 -5.09
C ARG A 70 10.87 6.87 -5.17
N CYS A 71 11.03 6.34 -6.37
CA CYS A 71 11.03 4.92 -6.67
C CYS A 71 12.26 4.62 -7.49
N ASP A 72 13.13 3.78 -6.94
CA ASP A 72 14.23 3.18 -7.69
C ASP A 72 13.85 1.73 -8.03
N LYS A 73 13.77 1.43 -9.33
CA LYS A 73 13.35 0.11 -9.82
C LYS A 73 14.47 -0.92 -9.75
N THR A 74 15.71 -0.49 -9.78
CA THR A 74 16.88 -1.38 -9.77
C THR A 74 17.03 -2.05 -8.41
N THR A 75 16.76 -1.31 -7.34
CA THR A 75 16.91 -1.74 -5.95
C THR A 75 15.59 -2.02 -5.23
N ASP A 76 14.44 -1.98 -5.94
CA ASP A 76 13.09 -2.00 -5.36
C ASP A 76 12.95 -1.12 -4.11
N THR A 77 13.42 0.12 -4.22
CA THR A 77 13.35 1.09 -3.13
C THR A 77 12.22 2.09 -3.37
N MET A 78 11.36 2.28 -2.37
CA MET A 78 10.28 3.27 -2.42
C MET A 78 10.31 4.17 -1.18
N ILE A 79 10.53 5.47 -1.40
CA ILE A 79 10.53 6.47 -0.33
C ILE A 79 9.40 7.46 -0.56
N TYR A 80 8.52 7.60 0.42
CA TYR A 80 7.39 8.52 0.36
C TYR A 80 7.77 9.87 0.96
N SER A 81 7.17 10.94 0.44
CA SER A 81 7.14 12.19 1.21
C SER A 81 6.25 12.01 2.43
N LEU A 82 6.60 12.67 3.54
CA LEU A 82 5.85 12.57 4.79
C LEU A 82 4.36 12.84 4.56
N ASN A 83 4.00 13.92 3.86
CA ASN A 83 2.61 14.28 3.59
C ASN A 83 1.85 13.19 2.84
N LYS A 84 2.50 12.55 1.85
CA LYS A 84 1.89 11.43 1.12
C LYS A 84 1.75 10.21 2.02
N LEU A 85 2.78 9.88 2.80
CA LEU A 85 2.78 8.74 3.69
C LEU A 85 1.65 8.87 4.73
N ILE A 86 1.50 10.02 5.39
CA ILE A 86 0.44 10.28 6.37
C ILE A 86 -0.95 10.04 5.75
N SER A 87 -1.18 10.49 4.52
CA SER A 87 -2.43 10.25 3.81
C SER A 87 -2.68 8.75 3.54
N LEU A 88 -1.64 8.02 3.12
CA LEU A 88 -1.73 6.58 2.86
C LEU A 88 -1.97 5.79 4.16
N LEU A 89 -1.24 6.12 5.23
CA LEU A 89 -1.39 5.51 6.55
C LEU A 89 -2.78 5.74 7.13
N SER A 90 -3.31 6.96 7.02
CA SER A 90 -4.66 7.31 7.49
C SER A 90 -5.77 6.53 6.78
N ASN A 91 -5.50 6.05 5.56
CA ASN A 91 -6.41 5.19 4.79
C ASN A 91 -6.08 3.69 4.92
N CYS A 92 -5.24 3.32 5.90
CA CYS A 92 -4.78 1.97 6.14
C CYS A 92 -4.24 1.28 4.87
N ASN A 93 -3.46 2.00 4.05
CA ASN A 93 -2.92 1.44 2.81
C ASN A 93 -2.01 0.22 3.13
N PRO A 94 -2.29 -0.97 2.56
CA PRO A 94 -1.58 -2.19 2.93
C PRO A 94 -0.07 -2.14 2.69
N ASN A 95 0.37 -1.44 1.63
CA ASN A 95 1.78 -1.40 1.24
C ASN A 95 2.61 -0.43 2.08
N THR A 96 1.98 0.50 2.80
CA THR A 96 2.70 1.50 3.61
C THR A 96 2.55 1.27 5.09
N ILE A 97 1.43 0.68 5.53
CA ILE A 97 1.19 0.45 6.95
C ILE A 97 2.15 -0.59 7.54
N GLU A 98 2.67 -1.50 6.70
CA GLU A 98 3.71 -2.47 7.09
C GLU A 98 4.99 -1.79 7.61
N LEU A 99 5.33 -0.60 7.11
CA LEU A 99 6.51 0.16 7.53
C LEU A 99 6.46 0.56 9.01
N LEU A 100 5.26 0.70 9.59
CA LEU A 100 5.09 1.04 11.01
C LEU A 100 5.20 -0.18 11.94
N GLY A 101 5.02 -1.39 11.41
CA GLY A 101 4.93 -2.63 12.18
C GLY A 101 6.16 -3.54 12.04
N LEU A 102 7.31 -2.99 11.64
CA LEU A 102 8.52 -3.78 11.49
C LEU A 102 9.12 -4.14 12.85
N LYS A 103 9.91 -5.22 12.88
CA LYS A 103 10.76 -5.49 14.04
C LYS A 103 11.85 -4.42 14.16
N PRO A 104 12.32 -4.08 15.37
CA PRO A 104 13.37 -3.08 15.57
C PRO A 104 14.59 -3.27 14.66
N GLU A 105 15.03 -4.51 14.49
CA GLU A 105 16.18 -4.87 13.64
C GLU A 105 15.94 -4.73 12.13
N HIS A 106 14.69 -4.57 11.69
CA HIS A 106 14.33 -4.37 10.28
C HIS A 106 14.27 -2.88 9.90
N TYR A 107 14.42 -1.98 10.87
CA TYR A 107 14.64 -0.57 10.60
C TYR A 107 16.12 -0.33 10.31
N LEU A 108 16.42 0.12 9.09
CA LEU A 108 17.77 0.41 8.62
C LEU A 108 18.23 1.80 9.06
N TYR A 109 17.29 2.71 9.28
CA TYR A 109 17.53 4.05 9.78
C TYR A 109 16.25 4.63 10.41
N VAL A 110 16.39 5.24 11.59
CA VAL A 110 15.31 5.94 12.29
C VAL A 110 15.87 7.25 12.84
N SER A 111 15.35 8.39 12.40
CA SER A 111 15.66 9.69 12.99
C SER A 111 14.75 9.97 14.19
N PRO A 112 15.01 11.00 15.02
CA PRO A 112 14.09 11.38 16.09
C PRO A 112 12.66 11.67 15.60
N ILE A 113 12.52 12.28 14.43
CA ILE A 113 11.21 12.54 13.80
C ILE A 113 10.57 11.22 13.33
N GLY A 114 11.38 10.30 12.78
CA GLY A 114 10.91 8.96 12.43
C GLY A 114 10.43 8.17 13.65
N GLN A 115 11.13 8.31 14.78
CA GLN A 115 10.73 7.68 16.03
C GLN A 115 9.39 8.22 16.54
N GLU A 116 9.17 9.54 16.46
CA GLU A 116 7.87 10.14 16.83
C GLU A 116 6.71 9.56 16.00
N LEU A 117 6.93 9.31 14.70
CA LEU A 117 5.95 8.63 13.84
C LEU A 117 5.67 7.19 14.30
N LEU A 118 6.71 6.43 14.67
CA LEU A 118 6.57 5.05 15.16
C LEU A 118 5.89 4.96 16.52
N ASP A 119 6.16 5.90 17.42
CA ASP A 119 5.55 5.98 18.75
C ASP A 119 4.03 6.19 18.64
N HIS A 120 3.58 6.92 17.62
CA HIS A 120 2.17 7.22 17.36
C HIS A 120 1.50 6.28 16.35
N GLN A 121 2.17 5.21 15.91
CA GLN A 121 1.67 4.33 14.83
C GLN A 121 0.23 3.82 15.00
N LYS A 122 -0.21 3.64 16.25
CA LYS A 122 -1.55 3.12 16.56
C LYS A 122 -2.67 4.05 16.09
N MET A 123 -2.40 5.34 15.88
CA MET A 123 -3.40 6.31 15.39
C MET A 123 -3.88 6.03 13.95
N PHE A 124 -3.09 5.29 13.16
CA PHE A 124 -3.40 5.00 11.76
C PHE A 124 -4.24 3.73 11.56
N LEU A 125 -4.41 2.92 12.62
CA LEU A 125 -5.22 1.71 12.55
C LEU A 125 -6.70 2.04 12.77
N SER A 126 -7.51 1.79 11.74
CA SER A 126 -8.95 2.03 11.77
C SER A 126 -9.73 0.92 11.06
N LYS A 127 -11.06 0.95 11.16
CA LYS A 127 -11.94 0.01 10.44
C LYS A 127 -11.82 0.12 8.92
N LYS A 128 -11.19 1.17 8.39
CA LYS A 128 -10.87 1.29 6.95
C LYS A 128 -9.95 0.16 6.48
N ALA A 129 -9.15 -0.43 7.37
CA ALA A 129 -8.29 -1.57 7.06
C ALA A 129 -9.06 -2.75 6.43
N VAL A 130 -10.29 -3.04 6.87
CA VAL A 130 -11.11 -4.12 6.29
C VAL A 130 -11.28 -3.92 4.79
N GLN A 131 -11.61 -2.70 4.38
CA GLN A 131 -11.84 -2.36 2.99
C GLN A 131 -10.53 -2.26 2.20
N SER A 132 -9.50 -1.62 2.77
CA SER A 132 -8.22 -1.44 2.10
C SER A 132 -7.51 -2.78 1.83
N PHE A 133 -7.47 -3.68 2.81
CA PHE A 133 -6.88 -5.01 2.65
C PHE A 133 -7.76 -5.93 1.79
N GLY A 134 -9.08 -5.94 2.02
CA GLY A 134 -10.01 -6.74 1.23
C GLY A 134 -10.02 -6.35 -0.25
N GLY A 135 -10.08 -5.05 -0.53
CA GLY A 135 -10.00 -4.50 -1.88
C GLY A 135 -8.68 -4.82 -2.57
N TYR A 136 -7.56 -4.74 -1.84
CA TYR A 136 -6.25 -5.12 -2.36
C TYR A 136 -6.16 -6.62 -2.70
N ALA A 137 -6.57 -7.51 -1.79
CA ALA A 137 -6.60 -8.95 -2.02
C ALA A 137 -7.47 -9.32 -3.24
N TYR A 138 -8.66 -8.72 -3.33
CA TYR A 138 -9.56 -8.93 -4.46
C TYR A 138 -8.94 -8.47 -5.79
N SER A 139 -8.25 -7.32 -5.79
CA SER A 139 -7.55 -6.82 -6.97
C SER A 139 -6.42 -7.75 -7.43
N ARG A 140 -5.74 -8.42 -6.49
CA ARG A 140 -4.68 -9.39 -6.78
C ARG A 140 -5.26 -10.68 -7.36
N LEU A 141 -6.35 -11.20 -6.78
CA LEU A 141 -7.07 -12.36 -7.34
C LEU A 141 -7.52 -12.09 -8.77
N ARG A 142 -8.15 -10.94 -9.03
CA ARG A 142 -8.58 -10.56 -10.38
C ARG A 142 -7.45 -10.53 -11.41
N ARG A 143 -6.25 -10.10 -11.01
CA ARG A 143 -5.08 -10.10 -11.90
C ARG A 143 -4.63 -11.52 -12.25
N LEU A 144 -4.78 -12.47 -11.32
CA LEU A 144 -4.50 -13.89 -11.57
C LEU A 144 -5.55 -14.48 -12.51
N ASP A 145 -6.84 -14.22 -12.27
CA ASP A 145 -7.94 -14.71 -13.11
C ASP A 145 -7.79 -14.22 -14.56
N ASN A 146 -7.50 -12.92 -14.74
CA ASN A 146 -7.28 -12.34 -16.07
C ASN A 146 -6.08 -12.97 -16.80
N LYS A 147 -5.01 -13.33 -16.07
CA LYS A 147 -3.82 -13.97 -16.65
C LYS A 147 -4.05 -15.44 -16.97
N ALA A 148 -4.93 -16.12 -16.25
CA ALA A 148 -5.27 -17.52 -16.45
C ALA A 148 -6.10 -17.78 -17.73
N ALA A 149 -6.50 -16.73 -18.47
CA ALA A 149 -7.11 -16.81 -19.79
C ALA A 149 -8.28 -17.81 -19.90
N ARG A 150 -9.24 -17.73 -18.98
CA ARG A 150 -10.58 -18.26 -19.21
C ARG A 150 -11.50 -17.07 -19.46
N LYS A 151 -12.34 -17.13 -20.50
CA LYS A 151 -13.49 -16.23 -20.59
C LYS A 151 -14.28 -16.46 -19.29
N THR A 152 -14.17 -15.54 -18.33
CA THR A 152 -14.92 -15.62 -17.08
C THR A 152 -16.38 -15.81 -17.45
N GLY A 153 -17.00 -16.85 -16.90
CA GLY A 153 -18.39 -17.17 -17.17
C GLY A 153 -19.29 -15.99 -16.78
N GLN A 154 -20.53 -15.97 -17.28
CA GLN A 154 -21.46 -14.88 -16.96
C GLN A 154 -21.61 -14.70 -15.44
N ALA A 155 -21.76 -15.80 -14.70
CA ALA A 155 -21.89 -15.79 -13.24
C ALA A 155 -20.70 -15.13 -12.52
N GLU A 156 -19.48 -15.46 -12.95
CA GLU A 156 -18.27 -14.85 -12.39
C GLU A 156 -18.25 -13.35 -12.68
N ARG A 157 -18.60 -12.95 -13.90
CA ARG A 157 -18.67 -11.54 -14.33
C ARG A 157 -19.68 -10.74 -13.51
N GLU A 158 -20.86 -11.29 -13.24
CA GLU A 158 -21.90 -10.66 -12.41
C GLU A 158 -21.43 -10.52 -10.96
N GLN A 159 -20.81 -11.58 -10.40
CA GLN A 159 -20.18 -11.52 -9.08
C GLN A 159 -19.09 -10.44 -9.02
N HIS A 160 -18.32 -10.27 -10.09
CA HIS A 160 -17.31 -9.21 -10.19
C HIS A 160 -17.93 -7.81 -10.19
N ILE A 161 -19.01 -7.60 -10.94
CA ILE A 161 -19.75 -6.34 -10.95
C ILE A 161 -20.31 -6.05 -9.56
N LEU A 162 -20.97 -7.02 -8.93
CA LEU A 162 -21.54 -6.86 -7.59
C LEU A 162 -20.47 -6.47 -6.56
N ASN A 163 -19.33 -7.16 -6.55
CA ASN A 163 -18.23 -6.86 -5.63
C ASN A 163 -17.65 -5.46 -5.89
N SER A 164 -17.57 -5.03 -7.15
CA SER A 164 -17.11 -3.68 -7.49
C SER A 164 -18.07 -2.61 -6.97
N ILE A 165 -19.38 -2.82 -7.09
CA ILE A 165 -20.41 -1.90 -6.56
C ILE A 165 -20.41 -1.92 -5.03
N LYS A 166 -20.31 -3.10 -4.40
CA LYS A 166 -20.19 -3.21 -2.93
C LYS A 166 -18.98 -2.44 -2.40
N ASN A 167 -17.83 -2.56 -3.06
CA ASN A 167 -16.64 -1.79 -2.70
C ASN A 167 -16.85 -0.28 -2.86
N ALA A 168 -17.48 0.17 -3.95
CA ALA A 168 -17.80 1.58 -4.15
C ALA A 168 -18.82 2.11 -3.12
N SER A 169 -19.76 1.26 -2.70
CA SER A 169 -20.83 1.63 -1.77
C SER A 169 -20.34 2.01 -0.37
N TYR A 170 -19.13 1.57 0.00
CA TYR A 170 -18.51 1.92 1.28
C TYR A 170 -18.39 3.43 1.48
N ASP A 171 -18.05 4.17 0.42
CA ASP A 171 -17.87 5.62 0.49
C ASP A 171 -19.19 6.38 0.30
N PHE A 172 -20.31 5.71 0.00
CA PHE A 172 -21.55 6.43 -0.35
C PHE A 172 -22.08 7.29 0.79
N GLN A 173 -22.01 6.76 2.01
CA GLN A 173 -22.42 7.48 3.21
C GLN A 173 -21.51 8.68 3.51
N GLU A 174 -20.20 8.56 3.24
CA GLU A 174 -19.25 9.67 3.43
C GLU A 174 -19.36 10.73 2.31
N LYS A 175 -19.64 10.33 1.06
CA LYS A 175 -19.55 11.22 -0.12
C LYS A 175 -20.86 11.86 -0.56
N TYR A 176 -22.00 11.19 -0.38
CA TYR A 176 -23.26 11.63 -1.00
C TYR A 176 -24.33 11.98 0.03
N PHE A 177 -24.79 11.01 0.83
CA PHE A 177 -25.86 11.22 1.81
C PHE A 177 -25.85 10.12 2.88
N SER A 178 -26.22 10.46 4.11
CA SER A 178 -26.34 9.49 5.20
C SER A 178 -27.65 8.71 5.06
N TYR A 179 -27.58 7.38 5.19
CA TYR A 179 -28.75 6.49 5.15
C TYR A 179 -28.58 5.32 6.13
N PRO A 180 -29.67 4.71 6.62
CA PRO A 180 -29.59 3.49 7.44
C PRO A 180 -28.83 2.38 6.73
N LYS A 181 -28.01 1.60 7.45
CA LYS A 181 -27.12 0.58 6.82
C LYS A 181 -27.85 -0.44 5.94
N ASP A 182 -29.13 -0.65 6.16
CA ASP A 182 -30.00 -1.60 5.49
C ASP A 182 -30.84 -0.98 4.34
N ALA A 183 -30.73 0.33 4.10
CA ALA A 183 -31.51 1.02 3.08
C ALA A 183 -31.09 0.65 1.64
N VAL A 184 -29.86 0.17 1.43
CA VAL A 184 -29.36 -0.27 0.12
C VAL A 184 -28.98 -1.74 0.18
N LYS A 185 -29.63 -2.58 -0.63
CA LYS A 185 -29.33 -4.00 -0.77
C LYS A 185 -28.80 -4.29 -2.17
N LEU A 186 -27.59 -4.82 -2.24
CA LEU A 186 -26.92 -5.19 -3.49
C LEU A 186 -26.83 -6.71 -3.59
N TYR A 187 -27.42 -7.28 -4.64
CA TYR A 187 -27.46 -8.71 -4.92
C TYR A 187 -27.46 -8.98 -6.44
N ILE A 188 -27.20 -10.23 -6.83
CA ILE A 188 -27.41 -10.72 -8.20
C ILE A 188 -28.76 -11.40 -8.21
N ASP A 189 -29.57 -11.11 -9.22
CA ASP A 189 -30.91 -11.69 -9.40
C ASP A 189 -30.96 -12.54 -10.66
N LYS A 190 -32.01 -13.36 -10.78
CA LYS A 190 -32.25 -14.16 -11.98
C LYS A 190 -32.59 -13.27 -13.16
N SER A 191 -31.93 -13.52 -14.29
CA SER A 191 -32.28 -12.88 -15.55
C SER A 191 -33.63 -13.39 -16.08
N GLU A 192 -34.47 -12.48 -16.56
CA GLU A 192 -35.70 -12.81 -17.30
C GLU A 192 -35.44 -13.23 -18.75
N ARG A 193 -34.20 -13.08 -19.24
CA ARG A 193 -33.78 -13.50 -20.59
C ARG A 193 -33.30 -14.94 -20.58
N GLU A 194 -33.91 -15.78 -21.41
CA GLU A 194 -33.60 -17.22 -21.54
C GLU A 194 -32.16 -17.50 -22.00
N GLU A 195 -31.53 -16.56 -22.70
CA GLU A 195 -30.15 -16.70 -23.22
C GLU A 195 -29.05 -16.45 -22.19
N LEU A 196 -29.42 -15.99 -20.99
CA LEU A 196 -28.50 -15.64 -19.92
C LEU A 196 -28.57 -16.69 -18.81
N ASP A 197 -27.40 -17.14 -18.35
CA ASP A 197 -27.30 -18.08 -17.23
C ASP A 197 -28.01 -17.51 -16.01
N SER A 198 -28.88 -18.31 -15.38
CA SER A 198 -29.50 -17.97 -14.11
C SER A 198 -28.56 -18.43 -12.99
N VAL A 199 -27.91 -17.47 -12.34
CA VAL A 199 -27.01 -17.78 -11.21
C VAL A 199 -27.87 -18.03 -9.97
N ILE A 200 -27.69 -19.20 -9.33
CA ILE A 200 -28.36 -19.60 -8.08
C ILE A 200 -27.61 -19.03 -6.88
#